data_AF-A0A7V3U6V7-F1
#
_entry.id   AF-A0A7V3U6V7-F1
#
_cell.length_a   1.000
_cell.length_b   1.000
_cell.length_c   1.000
_cell.angle_alpha   90.00
_cell.angle_beta   90.00
_cell.angle_gamma   90.00
#
_symmetry.space_group_name_H-M   'P 1'
#
loop_
_entity.id
_entity.type
_entity.pdbx_description
1 polymer ?
#
loop_
_entity_poly.entity_id
_entity_poly.type
_entity_poly.pdbx_seq_one_letter_code
_entity_poly.pdbx_strand_id
1 'polypeptide(L)' 'MKAKELREKEIKELEKILKEQREKLEKLKIDLSLGKLKNVREIQMTKREIARILTILNEKKHAKERINR' A
#
# COMPACT_ATOMS: atom_id res chain seq x y z
N MET A 1 4.89 6.18 -4.94
CA MET A 1 5.09 5.13 -5.96
C MET A 1 4.25 5.38 -7.21
N LYS A 2 4.79 5.13 -8.41
CA LYS A 2 4.02 5.20 -9.67
C LYS A 2 3.17 3.94 -9.82
N ALA A 3 1.93 4.09 -10.30
CA ALA A 3 0.99 2.97 -10.44
C ALA A 3 1.46 1.90 -11.44
N LYS A 4 2.29 2.27 -12.42
CA LYS A 4 2.83 1.33 -13.43
C LYS A 4 3.76 0.29 -12.82
N GLU A 5 4.72 0.73 -12.00
CA GLU A 5 5.68 -0.15 -11.32
C GLU A 5 4.98 -1.16 -10.40
N LEU A 6 3.90 -0.74 -9.73
CA LEU A 6 3.11 -1.63 -8.87
C LEU A 6 2.33 -2.68 -9.67
N ARG A 7 1.96 -2.41 -10.94
CA ARG A 7 1.25 -3.39 -11.77
C ARG A 7 2.17 -4.47 -12.32
N GLU A 8 3.43 -4.14 -12.58
CA GLU A 8 4.44 -5.08 -13.08
C GLU A 8 4.90 -6.08 -12.01
N LYS A 9 4.84 -5.69 -10.73
CA LYS A 9 5.21 -6.56 -9.61
C LYS A 9 4.29 -7.76 -9.41
N GLU A 10 4.85 -8.85 -8.91
CA GLU A 10 4.07 -10.02 -8.51
C GLU A 10 3.17 -9.76 -7.31
N ILE A 11 2.10 -10.55 -7.18
CA ILE A 11 1.15 -10.47 -6.05
C ILE A 11 1.89 -10.62 -4.71
N LYS A 12 2.85 -11.55 -4.62
CA LYS A 12 3.67 -11.77 -3.41
C LYS A 12 4.52 -10.56 -3.04
N GLU A 13 5.09 -9.86 -4.03
CA GLU A 13 5.83 -8.62 -3.77
C GLU A 13 4.91 -7.50 -3.32
N LEU A 14 3.72 -7.38 -3.92
CA LEU A 14 2.73 -6.39 -3.53
C LEU A 14 2.26 -6.61 -2.08
N GLU A 15 2.10 -7.85 -1.65
CA GLU A 15 1.79 -8.20 -0.26
C GLU A 15 2.93 -7.83 0.70
N LYS A 16 4.20 -8.05 0.31
CA LYS A 16 5.36 -7.61 1.11
C LYS A 16 5.38 -6.09 1.26
N ILE A 17 5.25 -5.35 0.16
CA ILE A 17 5.23 -3.88 0.18
C ILE A 17 4.03 -3.37 1.00
N LEU A 18 2.87 -4.03 0.89
CA LEU A 18 1.70 -3.70 1.70
C LEU A 18 2.00 -3.82 3.20
N LYS A 19 2.70 -4.88 3.61
CA LYS A 19 3.10 -5.10 5.01
C LYS A 19 4.05 -4.00 5.48
N GLU A 20 5.10 -3.71 4.72
CA GLU A 20 6.07 -2.65 5.02
C GLU A 20 5.39 -1.29 5.16
N GLN A 21 4.45 -0.96 4.27
CA GLN A 21 3.72 0.31 4.31
C GLN A 21 2.77 0.40 5.50
N ARG A 22 2.19 -0.73 5.96
CA ARG A 22 1.40 -0.78 7.19
C ARG A 22 2.26 -0.54 8.43
N GLU A 23 3.41 -1.19 8.51
CA GLU A 23 4.38 -0.97 9.60
C GLU A 23 4.85 0.49 9.62
N LYS A 24 5.11 1.08 8.44
CA LYS A 24 5.44 2.50 8.32
C LYS A 24 4.30 3.39 8.82
N LEU A 25 3.05 3.08 8.46
CA LEU A 25 1.89 3.82 8.92
C LEU A 25 1.76 3.76 10.45
N GLU A 26 2.06 2.62 11.06
CA GLU A 26 2.02 2.43 12.50
C GLU A 26 3.10 3.24 13.21
N LYS A 27 4.33 3.23 12.70
CA LYS A 27 5.41 4.13 13.18
C LYS A 27 5.00 5.59 13.08
N LEU A 28 4.45 6.03 11.94
CA LEU A 28 3.99 7.41 11.76
C LEU A 28 2.85 7.78 12.73
N LYS A 29 1.96 6.83 13.07
CA LYS A 29 0.91 7.06 14.09
C LYS A 29 1.52 7.21 15.49
N ILE A 30 2.53 6.41 15.82
CA ILE A 30 3.26 6.52 17.10
C ILE A 30 3.97 7.87 17.16
N ASP A 31 4.70 8.25 16.12
CA ASP A 31 5.39 9.55 16.04
C ASP A 31 4.42 10.74 16.12
N LEU A 32 3.22 10.59 15.54
CA LEU A 32 2.13 11.57 15.68
C LEU A 32 1.66 11.66 17.13
N SER A 33 1.43 10.52 17.78
CA SER A 33 1.01 10.46 19.19
C SER A 33 2.06 11.04 20.14
N LEU A 34 3.35 10.92 19.79
CA LEU A 34 4.47 11.49 20.54
C LEU A 34 4.67 13.00 20.24
N GLY A 35 3.90 13.59 19.34
CA GLY A 35 4.04 15.00 18.94
C GLY A 35 5.33 15.31 18.17
N LYS A 36 6.07 14.30 17.72
CA LYS A 36 7.35 14.43 16.99
C LYS A 36 7.16 14.48 15.47
N LEU A 37 5.94 14.27 15.00
CA LEU A 37 5.65 14.19 13.57
C LEU A 37 5.64 15.57 12.93
N LYS A 38 6.73 15.90 12.22
CA LYS A 38 6.85 17.16 11.46
C LYS A 38 5.90 17.22 10.27
N ASN A 39 5.59 16.07 9.65
CA ASN A 39 4.83 16.00 8.41
C ASN A 39 3.61 15.06 8.51
N VAL A 40 2.46 15.59 8.93
CA VAL A 40 1.17 14.87 8.94
C VAL A 40 0.77 14.37 7.53
N ARG A 41 1.26 15.05 6.49
CA ARG A 41 1.02 14.70 5.08
C ARG A 41 1.56 13.32 4.71
N GLU A 42 2.63 12.86 5.38
CA GLU A 42 3.20 11.52 5.13
C GLU A 42 2.21 10.41 5.47
N ILE A 43 1.43 10.55 6.56
CA ILE A 43 0.37 9.59 6.92
C ILE A 43 -0.66 9.48 5.80
N GLN A 44 -1.09 10.62 5.23
CA GLN A 44 -2.04 10.62 4.13
C GLN A 44 -1.45 9.99 2.86
N MET A 45 -0.18 10.25 2.57
CA MET A 45 0.52 9.65 1.43
C MET A 45 0.64 8.13 1.58
N THR A 46 1.08 7.65 2.74
CA THR A 46 1.19 6.21 3.04
C THR A 46 -0.17 5.51 2.96
N LYS A 47 -1.25 6.12 3.48
CA LYS A 47 -2.62 5.58 3.34
C LYS A 47 -3.04 5.46 1.86
N ARG A 48 -2.74 6.47 1.04
CA ARG A 48 -3.03 6.44 -0.40
C ARG A 48 -2.23 5.37 -1.12
N GLU A 49 -0.97 5.15 -0.75
CA GLU A 49 -0.15 4.08 -1.32
C GLU A 49 -0.70 2.69 -0.97
N ILE A 50 -1.10 2.47 0.29
CA ILE A 50 -1.77 1.23 0.71
C ILE A 50 -3.03 0.97 -0.11
N ALA A 51 -3.88 1.99 -0.28
CA ALA A 51 -5.12 1.86 -1.06
C ALA A 51 -4.84 1.49 -2.53
N ARG A 52 -3.82 2.08 -3.15
CA ARG A 52 -3.41 1.75 -4.52
C ARG A 52 -2.93 0.30 -4.65
N ILE A 53 -2.13 -0.19 -3.70
CA ILE A 53 -1.65 -1.58 -3.70
C ILE A 53 -2.83 -2.55 -3.56
N LEU A 54 -3.75 -2.29 -2.63
CA LEU A 54 -4.96 -3.11 -2.45
C LEU A 54 -5.83 -3.14 -3.71
N THR A 55 -5.96 -1.99 -4.39
CA THR A 55 -6.72 -1.91 -5.64
C THR A 55 -6.09 -2.79 -6.72
N ILE A 56 -4.77 -2.71 -6.91
CA ILE A 56 -4.05 -3.53 -7.91
C ILE A 56 -4.14 -5.02 -7.57
N LEU A 57 -4.02 -5.39 -6.29
CA LEU A 57 -4.20 -6.77 -5.84
C LEU A 57 -5.60 -7.29 -6.20
N ASN A 58 -6.63 -6.47 -5.99
CA ASN A 58 -8.00 -6.83 -6.33
C ASN A 58 -8.22 -6.92 -7.85
N GLU A 59 -7.66 -5.99 -8.63
CA GLU A 59 -7.67 -6.03 -10.10
C GLU A 59 -7.04 -7.34 -10.62
N LYS A 60 -5.87 -7.74 -10.08
CA LYS A 60 -5.20 -8.99 -10.45
C LYS A 60 -6.00 -10.23 -10.05
N LYS A 61 -6.62 -10.23 -8.87
CA LYS A 61 -7.46 -11.33 -8.40
C LYS A 61 -8.69 -11.52 -9.29
N HIS A 62 -9.40 -10.45 -9.59
CA HIS A 62 -10.57 -10.50 -10.48
C HIS A 62 -10.20 -10.85 -11.93
N ALA A 63 -9.05 -10.41 -12.43
CA ALA A 63 -8.57 -10.83 -13.74
C ALA A 63 -8.36 -12.35 -13.80
N LYS A 64 -7.80 -12.94 -12.74
CA LYS A 64 -7.63 -14.40 -12.63
C LYS A 64 -8.96 -15.15 -12.55
N GLU A 65 -9.93 -14.62 -11.79
CA GLU A 65 -11.28 -15.20 -11.68
C GLU A 65 -12.04 -15.17 -13.02
N ARG A 66 -11.87 -14.12 -13.84
CA ARG A 66 -12.49 -14.04 -15.17
C ARG A 66 -11.93 -15.03 -16.19
N ILE A 67 -10.66 -15.43 -16.05
CA ILE A 67 -10.02 -16.41 -16.94
C ILE A 67 -10.48 -17.84 -16.62
N ASN A 68 -10.90 -18.09 -15.38
CA ASN A 68 -11.34 -19.40 -14.90
C ASN A 68 -12.83 -19.70 -15.15
N ARG A 69 -13.53 -18.87 -15.93
CA ARG A 69 -14.98 -18.94 -16.16
C ARG A 69 -15.25 -19.09 -17.65
#